data_AF-A0AAP9WG68-F1
#
_entry.id   AF-A0AAP9WG68-F1
#
_cell.length_a   1.000
_cell.length_b   1.000
_cell.length_c   1.000
_cell.angle_alpha   90.00
_cell.angle_beta   90.00
_cell.angle_gamma   90.00
#
_symmetry.space_group_name_H-M   'P 1'
#
loop_
_entity.id
_entity.type
_entity.pdbx_description
1 polymer ?
#
loop_
_entity_poly.entity_id
_entity_poly.type
_entity_poly.pdbx_seq_one_letter_code
_entity_poly.pdbx_strand_id
1 'polypeptide(L)'
;MQHHLTYKDETSDKFWNIEVNGDSFTVTYGKTGTAGQMQTKEFKDEATCLKEAKKLLNEKLKKGYVEQQGIKSSQKSEIEESYLLEWNKLVNANGSDRLPTLLAEHFSCLADMPGFDVVLQSLMRHAGQVEIRDGGKKLAIRFHNDDDDLIGSPPASGSGYKTYPSSFQNIMKKHENLHLKKSSLSLGKDDGFETEGLEDVDSEWLNLVKKPSQIQVALTDGPDWWLYHPKKKNGSGEPTLHFCTHGDMEIEEEGAPYNVGAFFLKRLVERLQLDIPIPVVETAVPEQEKQEWWKYLVWLLNEKHSSTQPRNLYYLPSDGILAAPPSDEQLSQATEVRFDGLTSLAEVTLGKMSTLDKLTVLPGKEKKAPKLSSLDGIERAPWLARLDMSMQDVSNIDLLSKLPNLKVLHGSYNSIKDLSPLSQCRNLEILYLDKNKISDVSPLSSLLEIETLWISDNPIKDILPLTGLKKLKELKIPVKLSKENLEQFKKLRPDVKISF
;
A
#
# COMPACT_ATOMS: atom_id res chain seq x y z
N MET A 1 -28.71 28.32 -21.19
CA MET A 1 -29.56 29.44 -20.68
C MET A 1 -30.33 28.91 -19.49
N GLN A 2 -30.28 29.55 -18.32
CA GLN A 2 -30.96 29.10 -17.10
C GLN A 2 -31.57 30.29 -16.34
N HIS A 3 -32.86 30.22 -16.03
CA HIS A 3 -33.59 31.30 -15.36
C HIS A 3 -34.48 30.76 -14.24
N HIS A 4 -34.43 31.42 -13.08
CA HIS A 4 -35.30 31.15 -11.93
C HIS A 4 -36.26 32.33 -11.73
N LEU A 5 -37.55 32.06 -11.85
CA LEU A 5 -38.60 33.05 -11.80
C LEU A 5 -39.52 32.75 -10.62
N THR A 6 -39.85 33.77 -9.83
CA THR A 6 -40.84 33.65 -8.76
C THR A 6 -41.96 34.66 -8.95
N TYR A 7 -43.19 34.27 -8.61
CA TYR A 7 -44.35 35.13 -8.60
C TYR A 7 -45.06 34.98 -7.26
N LYS A 8 -45.28 36.10 -6.57
CA LYS A 8 -45.92 36.12 -5.26
C LYS A 8 -46.98 37.21 -5.19
N ASP A 9 -48.21 36.82 -4.87
CA ASP A 9 -49.32 37.70 -4.49
C ASP A 9 -49.97 37.22 -3.19
N GLU A 10 -51.07 37.85 -2.76
CA GLU A 10 -51.77 37.52 -1.50
C GLU A 10 -52.32 36.08 -1.44
N THR A 11 -52.45 35.41 -2.58
CA THR A 11 -53.09 34.08 -2.71
C THR A 11 -52.20 33.02 -3.36
N SER A 12 -51.12 33.42 -4.02
CA SER A 12 -50.25 32.56 -4.84
C SER A 12 -48.78 32.83 -4.57
N ASP A 13 -48.01 31.77 -4.36
CA ASP A 13 -46.53 31.79 -4.29
C ASP A 13 -46.01 30.68 -5.21
N LYS A 14 -45.51 31.05 -6.39
CA LYS A 14 -45.21 30.13 -7.50
C LYS A 14 -43.81 30.36 -8.03
N PHE A 15 -43.18 29.29 -8.51
CA PHE A 15 -41.89 29.34 -9.18
C PHE A 15 -41.95 28.74 -10.59
N TRP A 16 -41.05 29.20 -11.46
CA TRP A 16 -40.76 28.66 -12.79
C TRP A 16 -39.25 28.63 -13.00
N ASN A 17 -38.72 27.47 -13.35
CA ASN A 17 -37.34 27.25 -13.77
C ASN A 17 -37.35 26.96 -15.26
N ILE A 18 -36.50 27.63 -16.04
CA ILE A 18 -36.34 27.38 -17.47
C ILE A 18 -34.87 27.06 -17.69
N GLU A 19 -34.57 25.85 -18.17
CA GLU A 19 -33.22 25.33 -18.39
C GLU A 19 -33.09 24.85 -19.84
N VAL A 20 -32.20 25.49 -20.60
CA VAL A 20 -31.92 25.11 -22.00
C VAL A 20 -30.65 24.28 -22.05
N ASN A 21 -30.73 23.10 -22.65
CA ASN A 21 -29.61 22.18 -22.83
C ASN A 21 -29.60 21.64 -24.28
N GLY A 22 -28.71 22.18 -25.11
CA GLY A 22 -28.62 21.86 -26.53
C GLY A 22 -29.90 22.23 -27.30
N ASP A 23 -30.47 21.25 -27.99
CA ASP A 23 -31.69 21.36 -28.80
C ASP A 23 -32.99 21.15 -27.99
N SER A 24 -32.90 20.98 -26.67
CA SER A 24 -34.05 20.84 -25.78
C SER A 24 -34.06 21.88 -24.67
N PHE A 25 -35.24 22.20 -24.13
CA PHE A 25 -35.34 22.92 -22.87
C PHE A 25 -36.34 22.28 -21.92
N THR A 26 -35.97 22.27 -20.65
CA THR A 26 -36.77 21.75 -19.53
C THR A 26 -37.34 22.91 -18.75
N VAL A 27 -38.62 22.81 -18.41
CA VAL A 27 -39.31 23.75 -17.55
C VAL A 27 -39.81 23.04 -16.31
N THR A 28 -39.49 23.57 -15.14
CA THR A 28 -40.05 23.10 -13.87
C THR A 28 -40.88 24.20 -13.25
N TYR A 29 -42.15 23.94 -12.93
CA TYR A 29 -43.02 24.95 -12.34
C TYR A 29 -43.91 24.40 -11.23
N GLY A 30 -44.20 25.22 -10.22
CA GLY A 30 -44.98 24.76 -9.08
C GLY A 30 -45.23 25.85 -8.05
N LYS A 31 -45.75 25.45 -6.89
CA LYS A 31 -45.82 26.32 -5.70
C LYS A 31 -44.43 26.40 -5.08
N THR A 32 -43.99 27.59 -4.67
CA THR A 32 -42.66 27.80 -4.09
C THR A 32 -42.45 26.88 -2.87
N GLY A 33 -41.34 26.14 -2.86
CA GLY A 33 -41.02 25.15 -1.82
C GLY A 33 -41.47 23.70 -2.11
N THR A 34 -42.09 23.42 -3.25
CA THR A 34 -42.38 22.04 -3.70
C THR A 34 -41.48 21.63 -4.86
N ALA A 35 -41.43 20.32 -5.18
CA ALA A 35 -40.66 19.81 -6.32
C ALA A 35 -41.19 20.32 -7.69
N GLY A 36 -42.45 20.78 -7.76
CA GLY A 36 -43.09 21.24 -8.99
C GLY A 36 -43.39 20.13 -9.99
N GLN A 37 -43.87 20.52 -11.16
CA GLN A 37 -44.07 19.66 -12.33
C GLN A 37 -43.00 20.00 -13.37
N MET A 38 -42.46 18.97 -14.01
CA MET A 38 -41.42 19.09 -15.03
C MET A 38 -41.98 18.77 -16.41
N GLN A 39 -41.63 19.58 -17.39
CA GLN A 39 -41.92 19.34 -18.81
C GLN A 39 -40.68 19.66 -19.65
N THR A 40 -40.30 18.73 -20.51
CA THR A 40 -39.19 18.90 -21.46
C THR A 40 -39.74 19.00 -22.86
N LYS A 41 -39.19 19.92 -23.67
CA LYS A 41 -39.50 20.05 -25.09
C LYS A 41 -38.21 20.00 -25.91
N GLU A 42 -38.25 19.20 -26.96
CA GLU A 42 -37.16 19.06 -27.93
C GLU A 42 -37.47 19.85 -29.20
N PHE A 43 -36.43 20.36 -29.84
CA PHE A 43 -36.50 21.17 -31.05
C PHE A 43 -35.51 20.63 -32.08
N LYS A 44 -35.72 20.99 -33.34
CA LYS A 44 -34.87 20.57 -34.46
C LYS A 44 -33.43 21.10 -34.43
N ASP A 45 -33.20 22.22 -33.73
CA ASP A 45 -31.90 22.87 -33.63
C ASP A 45 -31.83 23.79 -32.39
N GLU A 46 -30.62 23.99 -31.87
CA GLU A 46 -30.33 24.79 -30.68
C GLU A 46 -30.80 26.25 -30.83
N ALA A 47 -30.69 26.84 -32.02
CA ALA A 47 -31.11 28.23 -32.26
C ALA A 47 -32.63 28.40 -32.10
N THR A 48 -33.42 27.44 -32.59
CA THR A 48 -34.87 27.40 -32.45
C THR A 48 -35.27 27.14 -31.00
N CYS A 49 -34.57 26.23 -30.31
CA CYS A 49 -34.76 25.96 -28.88
C CYS A 49 -34.56 27.22 -28.02
N LEU A 50 -33.44 27.93 -28.21
CA LEU A 50 -33.12 29.17 -27.50
C LEU A 50 -34.16 30.28 -27.78
N LYS A 51 -34.67 30.37 -29.01
CA LYS A 51 -35.69 31.37 -29.38
C LYS A 51 -37.02 31.11 -28.65
N GLU A 52 -37.47 29.87 -28.59
CA GLU A 52 -38.71 29.52 -27.87
C GLU A 52 -38.55 29.61 -26.34
N ALA A 53 -37.38 29.24 -25.79
CA ALA A 53 -37.09 29.43 -24.38
C ALA A 53 -37.11 30.92 -23.95
N LYS A 54 -36.51 31.81 -24.77
CA LYS A 54 -36.56 33.27 -24.56
C LYS A 54 -37.96 33.84 -24.66
N LYS A 55 -38.78 33.31 -25.57
CA LYS A 55 -40.19 33.69 -25.70
C LYS A 55 -40.99 33.33 -24.45
N LEU A 56 -40.79 32.12 -23.92
CA LEU A 56 -41.41 31.67 -22.67
C LEU A 56 -40.97 32.53 -21.48
N LEU A 57 -39.67 32.81 -21.35
CA LEU A 57 -39.12 33.70 -20.33
C LEU A 57 -39.82 35.07 -20.36
N ASN A 58 -39.86 35.71 -21.53
CA ASN A 58 -40.48 37.02 -21.71
C ASN A 58 -41.99 37.00 -21.42
N GLU A 59 -42.69 35.91 -21.73
CA GLU A 59 -44.10 35.73 -21.37
C GLU A 59 -44.30 35.72 -19.84
N LYS A 60 -43.42 35.05 -19.10
CA LYS A 60 -43.49 35.00 -17.62
C LYS A 60 -43.13 36.33 -16.97
N LEU A 61 -42.10 37.01 -17.47
CA LEU A 61 -41.75 38.36 -17.00
C LEU A 61 -42.93 39.33 -17.18
N LYS A 62 -43.63 39.27 -18.33
CA LYS A 62 -44.85 40.07 -18.56
C LYS A 62 -46.01 39.72 -17.63
N LYS A 63 -46.08 38.48 -17.13
CA LYS A 63 -47.07 38.01 -16.15
C LYS A 63 -46.73 38.39 -14.70
N GLY A 64 -45.72 39.24 -14.50
CA GLY A 64 -45.32 39.72 -13.18
C GLY A 64 -44.38 38.77 -12.42
N TYR A 65 -43.85 37.73 -13.08
CA TYR A 65 -42.78 36.93 -12.47
C TYR A 65 -41.52 37.78 -12.41
N VAL A 66 -40.86 37.78 -11.26
CA VAL A 66 -39.59 38.46 -11.05
C VAL A 66 -38.49 37.43 -11.18
N GLU A 67 -37.50 37.77 -11.99
CA GLU A 67 -36.26 37.00 -12.09
C GLU A 67 -35.46 37.18 -10.81
N GLN A 68 -35.31 36.10 -10.05
CA GLN A 68 -34.38 36.12 -8.94
C GLN A 68 -32.99 35.90 -9.51
N GLN A 69 -32.14 36.93 -9.42
CA GLN A 69 -30.70 36.73 -9.56
C GLN A 69 -30.30 35.75 -8.46
N GLY A 70 -29.99 34.53 -8.88
CA GLY A 70 -29.94 33.37 -8.00
C GLY A 70 -28.95 33.55 -6.86
N ILE A 71 -29.46 33.59 -5.64
CA ILE A 71 -28.72 33.06 -4.48
C ILE A 71 -28.72 31.54 -4.66
N LYS A 72 -27.80 31.08 -5.53
CA LYS A 72 -27.20 29.73 -5.66
C LYS A 72 -26.44 29.67 -7.01
N SER A 73 -25.36 30.45 -7.13
CA SER A 73 -24.39 30.32 -8.24
C SER A 73 -22.96 30.77 -7.90
N SER A 74 -22.69 31.24 -6.68
CA SER A 74 -21.35 31.75 -6.30
C SER A 74 -20.29 30.66 -6.27
N GLN A 75 -20.56 29.48 -5.70
CA GLN A 75 -19.54 28.42 -5.65
C GLN A 75 -19.24 27.78 -7.01
N LYS A 76 -20.23 27.62 -7.91
CA LYS A 76 -20.01 26.92 -9.18
C LYS A 76 -19.23 27.78 -10.18
N SER A 77 -19.50 29.08 -10.24
CA SER A 77 -18.74 30.02 -11.08
C SER A 77 -17.33 30.29 -10.53
N GLU A 78 -17.16 30.42 -9.21
CA GLU A 78 -15.83 30.56 -8.60
C GLU A 78 -14.97 29.31 -8.76
N ILE A 79 -15.54 28.10 -8.60
CA ILE A 79 -14.82 26.84 -8.83
C ILE A 79 -14.46 26.71 -10.31
N GLU A 80 -15.39 27.00 -11.23
CA GLU A 80 -15.14 26.97 -12.68
C GLU A 80 -14.05 27.95 -13.12
N GLU A 81 -14.03 29.18 -12.60
CA GLU A 81 -12.95 30.13 -12.86
C GLU A 81 -11.63 29.71 -12.18
N SER A 82 -11.70 29.09 -11.00
CA SER A 82 -10.52 28.71 -10.20
C SER A 82 -9.74 27.54 -10.80
N TYR A 83 -10.39 26.44 -11.20
CA TYR A 83 -9.65 25.29 -11.75
C TYR A 83 -9.14 25.59 -13.16
N LEU A 84 -9.89 26.34 -13.97
CA LEU A 84 -9.45 26.74 -15.30
C LEU A 84 -8.20 27.63 -15.24
N LEU A 85 -8.09 28.50 -14.23
CA LEU A 85 -6.88 29.30 -14.03
C LEU A 85 -5.67 28.41 -13.74
N GLU A 86 -5.83 27.37 -12.92
CA GLU A 86 -4.78 26.38 -12.64
C GLU A 86 -4.40 25.60 -13.91
N TRP A 87 -5.38 25.10 -14.67
CA TRP A 87 -5.14 24.35 -15.91
C TRP A 87 -4.47 25.19 -16.99
N ASN A 88 -4.87 26.46 -17.16
CA ASN A 88 -4.23 27.36 -18.11
C ASN A 88 -2.75 27.60 -17.78
N LYS A 89 -2.36 27.61 -16.50
CA LYS A 89 -0.93 27.68 -16.12
C LYS A 89 -0.16 26.45 -16.61
N LEU A 90 -0.77 25.26 -16.56
CA LEU A 90 -0.15 24.03 -17.06
C LEU A 90 0.00 24.07 -18.58
N VAL A 91 -1.06 24.45 -19.31
CA VAL A 91 -1.02 24.57 -20.79
C VAL A 91 0.02 25.60 -21.23
N ASN A 92 0.10 26.74 -20.55
CA ASN A 92 1.08 27.80 -20.86
C ASN A 92 2.53 27.38 -20.56
N ALA A 93 2.74 26.31 -19.79
CA ALA A 93 4.05 25.74 -19.53
C ALA A 93 4.46 24.68 -20.56
N ASN A 94 3.65 24.40 -21.58
CA ASN A 94 4.01 23.47 -22.67
C ASN A 94 5.39 23.82 -23.28
N GLY A 95 6.24 22.80 -23.42
CA GLY A 95 7.60 22.97 -23.93
C GLY A 95 8.60 23.62 -22.96
N SER A 96 8.20 23.92 -21.72
CA SER A 96 9.08 24.42 -20.66
C SER A 96 9.61 23.29 -19.78
N ASP A 97 10.87 23.41 -19.34
CA ASP A 97 11.48 22.54 -18.32
C ASP A 97 10.73 22.53 -16.98
N ARG A 98 9.84 23.53 -16.74
CA ARG A 98 9.04 23.63 -15.52
C ARG A 98 7.75 22.79 -15.57
N LEU A 99 7.31 22.34 -16.74
CA LEU A 99 6.04 21.62 -16.89
C LEU A 99 5.95 20.37 -16.00
N PRO A 100 6.96 19.48 -15.94
CA PRO A 100 6.91 18.31 -15.07
C PRO A 100 6.71 18.65 -13.58
N THR A 101 7.32 19.75 -13.12
CA THR A 101 7.21 20.19 -11.72
C THR A 101 5.81 20.72 -11.44
N LEU A 102 5.26 21.56 -12.31
CA LEU A 102 3.90 22.09 -12.17
C LEU A 102 2.84 20.99 -12.21
N LEU A 103 3.04 19.97 -13.07
CA LEU A 103 2.18 18.80 -13.11
C LEU A 103 2.28 17.99 -11.81
N ALA A 104 3.47 17.74 -11.29
CA ALA A 104 3.65 17.05 -10.02
C ALA A 104 3.01 17.81 -8.84
N GLU A 105 3.09 19.15 -8.83
CA GLU A 105 2.39 19.99 -7.85
C GLU A 105 0.85 19.84 -7.98
N HIS A 106 0.33 19.89 -9.20
CA HIS A 106 -1.10 19.75 -9.48
C HIS A 106 -1.67 18.40 -9.04
N PHE A 107 -0.95 17.32 -9.35
CA PHE A 107 -1.33 15.94 -9.04
C PHE A 107 -0.79 15.42 -7.71
N SER A 108 -0.25 16.29 -6.85
CA SER A 108 0.33 15.92 -5.55
C SER A 108 -0.63 15.13 -4.65
N CYS A 109 -1.95 15.32 -4.82
CA CYS A 109 -2.98 14.53 -4.14
C CYS A 109 -2.96 13.03 -4.45
N LEU A 110 -2.30 12.58 -5.52
CA LEU A 110 -2.09 11.17 -5.85
C LEU A 110 -0.85 10.59 -5.13
N ALA A 111 0.00 11.42 -4.55
CA ALA A 111 1.30 11.05 -4.00
C ALA A 111 1.39 11.30 -2.49
N ASP A 112 0.28 11.11 -1.77
CA ASP A 112 0.17 11.29 -0.32
C ASP A 112 0.67 10.08 0.50
N MET A 113 1.37 9.14 -0.15
CA MET A 113 2.12 8.04 0.50
C MET A 113 3.64 8.26 0.40
N PRO A 114 4.41 7.82 1.42
CA PRO A 114 5.87 7.91 1.39
C PRO A 114 6.49 7.32 0.12
N GLY A 115 7.35 8.09 -0.55
CA GLY A 115 8.07 7.69 -1.75
C GLY A 115 7.30 7.84 -3.07
N PHE A 116 5.98 8.04 -3.03
CA PHE A 116 5.17 8.25 -4.23
C PHE A 116 5.31 9.64 -4.83
N ASP A 117 5.86 10.60 -4.09
CA ASP A 117 6.27 11.91 -4.61
C ASP A 117 7.36 11.77 -5.69
N VAL A 118 8.32 10.87 -5.48
CA VAL A 118 9.39 10.56 -6.45
C VAL A 118 8.82 9.84 -7.68
N VAL A 119 7.85 8.93 -7.48
CA VAL A 119 7.14 8.25 -8.57
C VAL A 119 6.40 9.26 -9.42
N LEU A 120 5.61 10.13 -8.80
CA LEU A 120 4.85 11.18 -9.47
C LEU A 120 5.77 12.13 -10.25
N GLN A 121 6.86 12.60 -9.65
CA GLN A 121 7.83 13.45 -10.34
C GLN A 121 8.45 12.74 -11.55
N SER A 122 8.81 11.47 -11.40
CA SER A 122 9.41 10.67 -12.49
C SER A 122 8.42 10.41 -13.62
N LEU A 123 7.15 10.16 -13.29
CA LEU A 123 6.08 10.02 -14.26
C LEU A 123 5.87 11.33 -15.03
N MET A 124 5.77 12.47 -14.35
CA MET A 124 5.50 13.77 -14.97
C MET A 124 6.66 14.28 -15.85
N ARG A 125 7.89 13.76 -15.70
CA ARG A 125 8.99 14.02 -16.66
C ARG A 125 8.73 13.45 -18.06
N HIS A 126 7.85 12.47 -18.17
CA HIS A 126 7.46 11.88 -19.46
C HIS A 126 6.29 12.63 -20.11
N ALA A 127 5.69 13.61 -19.43
CA ALA A 127 4.60 14.41 -19.99
C ALA A 127 5.15 15.36 -21.06
N GLY A 128 4.63 15.23 -22.28
CA GLY A 128 5.06 16.01 -23.44
C GLY A 128 4.17 17.19 -23.79
N GLN A 129 2.85 17.02 -23.70
CA GLN A 129 1.90 18.08 -24.05
C GLN A 129 0.69 18.07 -23.12
N VAL A 130 0.27 19.25 -22.71
CA VAL A 130 -0.94 19.46 -21.91
C VAL A 130 -1.93 20.33 -22.69
N GLU A 131 -3.18 19.90 -22.77
CA GLU A 131 -4.23 20.61 -23.50
C GLU A 131 -5.53 20.67 -22.69
N ILE A 132 -6.26 21.76 -22.83
CA ILE A 132 -7.65 21.85 -22.35
C ILE A 132 -8.57 21.55 -23.52
N ARG A 133 -9.44 20.56 -23.36
CA ARG A 133 -10.39 20.09 -24.38
C ARG A 133 -11.83 20.29 -23.92
N ASP A 134 -12.77 20.07 -24.85
CA ASP A 134 -14.23 20.10 -24.61
C ASP A 134 -14.72 21.37 -23.91
N GLY A 135 -14.18 22.53 -24.32
CA GLY A 135 -14.59 23.84 -23.81
C GLY A 135 -14.27 24.06 -22.32
N GLY A 136 -13.16 23.50 -21.83
CA GLY A 136 -12.75 23.67 -20.42
C GLY A 136 -13.09 22.49 -19.53
N LYS A 137 -13.64 21.40 -20.08
CA LYS A 137 -14.15 20.27 -19.29
C LYS A 137 -13.20 19.08 -19.21
N LYS A 138 -12.05 19.13 -19.88
CA LYS A 138 -11.05 18.06 -19.85
C LYS A 138 -9.65 18.65 -19.87
N LEU A 139 -8.81 18.27 -18.92
CA LEU A 139 -7.37 18.45 -18.97
C LEU A 139 -6.76 17.17 -19.54
N ALA A 140 -6.12 17.26 -20.71
CA ALA A 140 -5.49 16.14 -21.37
C ALA A 140 -3.97 16.26 -21.26
N ILE A 141 -3.30 15.19 -20.86
CA ILE A 141 -1.84 15.11 -20.72
C ILE A 141 -1.36 13.97 -21.60
N ARG A 142 -0.57 14.31 -22.62
CA ARG A 142 0.05 13.35 -23.52
C ARG A 142 1.46 13.03 -23.04
N PHE A 143 1.77 11.75 -22.91
CA PHE A 143 3.13 11.29 -22.58
C PHE A 143 3.93 11.04 -23.87
N HIS A 144 5.25 11.21 -23.82
CA HIS A 144 6.12 11.09 -25.01
C HIS A 144 6.21 9.66 -25.58
N ASN A 145 5.93 8.65 -24.76
CA ASN A 145 6.14 7.24 -25.09
C ASN A 145 4.83 6.47 -25.34
N ASP A 146 3.68 7.15 -25.31
CA ASP A 146 2.36 6.50 -25.39
C ASP A 146 1.37 7.34 -26.22
N ASP A 147 0.46 6.65 -26.91
CA ASP A 147 -0.64 7.28 -27.65
C ASP A 147 -1.92 7.40 -26.79
N ASP A 148 -1.87 7.10 -25.51
CA ASP A 148 -2.97 7.27 -24.55
C ASP A 148 -2.78 8.53 -23.69
N ASP A 149 -3.76 9.41 -23.74
CA ASP A 149 -3.73 10.66 -22.98
C ASP A 149 -4.35 10.41 -21.59
N LEU A 150 -3.69 10.90 -20.52
CA LEU A 150 -4.33 10.98 -19.20
C LEU A 150 -5.30 12.16 -19.21
N ILE A 151 -6.58 11.86 -18.98
CA ILE A 151 -7.66 12.84 -19.02
C ILE A 151 -8.22 13.07 -17.61
N GLY A 152 -8.15 14.30 -17.14
CA GLY A 152 -8.79 14.77 -15.90
C GLY A 152 -10.03 15.62 -16.16
N SER A 153 -11.11 15.40 -15.41
CA SER A 153 -12.31 16.25 -15.40
C SER A 153 -12.18 17.40 -14.38
N PRO A 154 -13.08 18.39 -14.37
CA PRO A 154 -13.15 19.37 -13.30
C PRO A 154 -13.32 18.72 -11.91
N PRO A 155 -13.05 19.46 -10.83
CA PRO A 155 -13.38 19.07 -9.47
C PRO A 155 -14.86 18.70 -9.32
N ALA A 156 -15.15 17.79 -8.39
CA ALA A 156 -16.51 17.42 -8.04
C ALA A 156 -17.31 18.63 -7.53
N SER A 157 -18.52 18.82 -8.06
CA SER A 157 -19.38 19.97 -7.73
C SER A 157 -20.17 19.83 -6.41
N GLY A 158 -19.95 18.77 -5.63
CA GLY A 158 -20.78 18.46 -4.45
C GLY A 158 -20.16 17.49 -3.46
N SER A 159 -20.91 17.13 -2.42
CA SER A 159 -20.42 16.29 -1.32
C SER A 159 -20.70 14.79 -1.49
N GLY A 160 -20.79 14.31 -2.73
CA GLY A 160 -21.12 12.90 -3.04
C GLY A 160 -20.12 11.90 -2.48
N TYR A 161 -18.90 12.34 -2.16
CA TYR A 161 -17.79 11.48 -1.77
C TYR A 161 -17.51 11.47 -0.25
N LYS A 162 -18.42 12.01 0.58
CA LYS A 162 -18.21 12.11 2.04
C LYS A 162 -17.95 10.77 2.75
N THR A 163 -18.42 9.66 2.17
CA THR A 163 -18.26 8.31 2.71
C THR A 163 -16.99 7.61 2.22
N TYR A 164 -16.31 8.16 1.21
CA TYR A 164 -15.08 7.61 0.67
C TYR A 164 -13.87 7.94 1.56
N PRO A 165 -12.74 7.24 1.41
CA PRO A 165 -11.49 7.56 2.10
C PRO A 165 -10.99 8.99 1.85
N SER A 166 -10.14 9.50 2.73
CA SER A 166 -9.72 10.91 2.69
C SER A 166 -8.84 11.19 1.46
N SER A 167 -7.97 10.25 1.08
CA SER A 167 -7.17 10.31 -0.15
C SER A 167 -8.07 10.47 -1.37
N PHE A 168 -9.10 9.62 -1.51
CA PHE A 168 -10.08 9.70 -2.59
C PHE A 168 -10.80 11.05 -2.62
N GLN A 169 -11.29 11.51 -1.46
CA GLN A 169 -11.94 12.82 -1.36
C GLN A 169 -11.03 13.97 -1.78
N ASN A 170 -9.73 13.90 -1.48
CA ASN A 170 -8.76 14.92 -1.89
C ASN A 170 -8.53 14.91 -3.41
N ILE A 171 -8.53 13.74 -4.04
CA ILE A 171 -8.47 13.63 -5.49
C ILE A 171 -9.73 14.24 -6.12
N MET A 172 -10.92 13.95 -5.59
CA MET A 172 -12.19 14.49 -6.10
C MET A 172 -12.28 16.03 -6.04
N LYS A 173 -11.55 16.67 -5.11
CA LYS A 173 -11.42 18.14 -5.05
C LYS A 173 -10.56 18.73 -6.17
N LYS A 174 -9.77 17.90 -6.85
CA LYS A 174 -8.93 18.29 -7.99
C LYS A 174 -9.50 17.81 -9.32
N HIS A 175 -9.87 16.53 -9.39
CA HIS A 175 -10.48 15.89 -10.54
C HIS A 175 -11.53 14.89 -10.09
N GLU A 176 -12.79 15.09 -10.48
CA GLU A 176 -13.85 14.11 -10.22
C GLU A 176 -13.62 12.77 -10.96
N ASN A 177 -12.96 12.82 -12.11
CA ASN A 177 -12.57 11.65 -12.89
C ASN A 177 -11.16 11.84 -13.49
N LEU A 178 -10.34 10.81 -13.37
CA LEU A 178 -9.06 10.65 -14.04
C LEU A 178 -9.09 9.34 -14.83
N HIS A 179 -8.76 9.37 -16.11
CA HIS A 179 -8.76 8.14 -16.92
C HIS A 179 -7.73 8.13 -18.05
N LEU A 180 -7.29 6.92 -18.39
CA LEU A 180 -6.61 6.57 -19.64
C LEU A 180 -7.62 5.91 -20.57
N LYS A 181 -7.83 6.50 -21.75
CA LYS A 181 -8.95 6.11 -22.61
C LYS A 181 -8.70 4.79 -23.34
N LYS A 182 -7.49 4.55 -23.84
CA LYS A 182 -7.16 3.30 -24.58
C LYS A 182 -6.89 2.14 -23.63
N SER A 183 -6.29 2.43 -22.49
CA SER A 183 -5.89 1.46 -21.48
C SER A 183 -7.03 1.06 -20.54
N SER A 184 -8.19 1.72 -20.65
CA SER A 184 -9.38 1.49 -19.83
C SER A 184 -9.10 1.54 -18.33
N LEU A 185 -8.27 2.49 -17.88
CA LEU A 185 -8.00 2.71 -16.46
C LEU A 185 -8.71 3.99 -16.03
N SER A 186 -9.56 3.93 -15.00
CA SER A 186 -10.26 5.11 -14.48
C SER A 186 -10.32 5.14 -12.95
N LEU A 187 -10.12 6.33 -12.39
CA LEU A 187 -10.34 6.66 -10.98
C LEU A 187 -11.36 7.79 -10.91
N GLY A 188 -12.41 7.61 -10.13
CA GLY A 188 -13.47 8.61 -9.97
C GLY A 188 -14.84 7.98 -9.83
N LYS A 189 -15.85 8.66 -10.36
CA LYS A 189 -17.22 8.16 -10.33
C LYS A 189 -17.36 6.98 -11.29
N ASP A 190 -17.55 5.79 -10.74
CA ASP A 190 -17.92 4.61 -11.51
C ASP A 190 -19.43 4.61 -11.78
N ASP A 191 -19.81 4.41 -13.04
CA ASP A 191 -21.20 4.40 -13.51
C ASP A 191 -21.65 2.98 -13.96
N GLY A 192 -20.82 1.93 -13.76
CA GLY A 192 -21.03 0.60 -14.35
C GLY A 192 -21.03 -0.58 -13.36
N PHE A 193 -20.60 -0.38 -12.12
CA PHE A 193 -20.57 -1.41 -11.11
C PHE A 193 -21.94 -1.60 -10.47
N GLU A 194 -22.57 -2.74 -10.77
CA GLU A 194 -23.85 -3.13 -10.20
C GLU A 194 -23.63 -3.98 -8.95
N THR A 195 -23.88 -3.41 -7.77
CA THR A 195 -23.69 -4.10 -6.49
C THR A 195 -24.60 -5.32 -6.30
N GLU A 196 -25.65 -5.45 -7.12
CA GLU A 196 -26.53 -6.63 -7.13
C GLU A 196 -25.78 -7.90 -7.54
N GLY A 197 -24.76 -7.79 -8.41
CA GLY A 197 -23.91 -8.93 -8.80
C GLY A 197 -23.06 -9.49 -7.66
N LEU A 198 -22.90 -8.75 -6.55
CA LEU A 198 -22.23 -9.27 -5.35
C LEU A 198 -23.15 -10.18 -4.52
N GLU A 199 -24.48 -10.07 -4.65
CA GLU A 199 -25.44 -10.82 -3.83
C GLU A 199 -25.43 -12.33 -4.11
N ASP A 200 -25.02 -12.73 -5.32
CA ASP A 200 -24.93 -14.13 -5.76
C ASP A 200 -23.56 -14.76 -5.48
N VAL A 201 -22.56 -13.99 -5.03
CA VAL A 201 -21.23 -14.47 -4.71
C VAL A 201 -21.11 -14.68 -3.19
N ASP A 202 -20.68 -15.87 -2.77
CA ASP A 202 -20.40 -16.22 -1.38
C ASP A 202 -19.15 -15.49 -0.88
N SER A 203 -19.22 -14.16 -0.81
CA SER A 203 -18.15 -13.30 -0.32
C SER A 203 -18.39 -12.97 1.15
N GLU A 204 -17.42 -13.31 2.00
CA GLU A 204 -17.44 -12.92 3.42
C GLU A 204 -17.64 -11.41 3.61
N TRP A 205 -17.35 -10.60 2.58
CA TRP A 205 -17.51 -9.15 2.53
C TRP A 205 -18.95 -8.68 2.75
N LEU A 206 -19.95 -9.38 2.21
CA LEU A 206 -21.35 -9.02 2.43
C LEU A 206 -21.77 -9.17 3.89
N ASN A 207 -21.16 -10.11 4.62
CA ASN A 207 -21.37 -10.28 6.07
C ASN A 207 -20.74 -9.14 6.89
N LEU A 208 -19.87 -8.32 6.29
CA LEU A 208 -19.21 -7.21 6.96
C LEU A 208 -19.96 -5.88 6.83
N VAL A 209 -20.94 -5.79 5.92
CA VAL A 209 -21.72 -4.59 5.62
C VAL A 209 -23.21 -4.81 5.86
N LYS A 210 -23.96 -3.73 6.07
CA LYS A 210 -25.43 -3.80 6.21
C LYS A 210 -26.14 -3.82 4.87
N LYS A 211 -25.51 -3.27 3.83
CA LYS A 211 -26.03 -3.20 2.46
C LYS A 211 -24.86 -3.31 1.46
N PRO A 212 -25.02 -4.00 0.32
CA PRO A 212 -24.00 -4.10 -0.72
C PRO A 212 -23.48 -2.73 -1.20
N SER A 213 -24.35 -1.72 -1.25
CA SER A 213 -24.00 -0.33 -1.65
C SER A 213 -22.98 0.38 -0.73
N GLN A 214 -22.59 -0.24 0.39
CA GLN A 214 -21.48 0.25 1.22
C GLN A 214 -20.11 -0.19 0.70
N ILE A 215 -20.04 -1.19 -0.18
CA ILE A 215 -18.81 -1.58 -0.87
C ILE A 215 -18.64 -0.61 -2.04
N GLN A 216 -17.58 0.19 -1.97
CA GLN A 216 -17.34 1.28 -2.91
C GLN A 216 -16.23 0.89 -3.90
N VAL A 217 -16.42 1.24 -5.17
CA VAL A 217 -15.39 1.10 -6.21
C VAL A 217 -14.37 2.22 -6.02
N ALA A 218 -13.10 1.86 -5.98
CA ALA A 218 -12.00 2.80 -5.94
C ALA A 218 -11.53 3.20 -7.34
N LEU A 219 -11.47 2.22 -8.25
CA LEU A 219 -11.00 2.39 -9.61
C LEU A 219 -11.45 1.22 -10.49
N THR A 220 -11.56 1.50 -11.78
CA THR A 220 -11.93 0.56 -12.84
C THR A 220 -10.67 0.33 -13.69
N ASP A 221 -10.36 -0.93 -13.98
CA ASP A 221 -9.09 -1.33 -14.57
C ASP A 221 -9.32 -2.40 -15.65
N GLY A 222 -9.58 -1.94 -16.87
CA GLY A 222 -10.10 -2.79 -17.93
C GLY A 222 -11.60 -3.05 -17.72
N PRO A 223 -12.06 -4.30 -17.82
CA PRO A 223 -13.43 -4.65 -17.43
C PRO A 223 -13.57 -4.75 -15.91
N ASP A 224 -12.48 -4.96 -15.18
CA ASP A 224 -12.50 -5.33 -13.77
C ASP A 224 -12.45 -4.10 -12.84
N TRP A 225 -12.65 -4.34 -11.55
CA TRP A 225 -12.73 -3.29 -10.54
C TRP A 225 -11.75 -3.52 -9.40
N TRP A 226 -11.42 -2.42 -8.72
CA TRP A 226 -10.78 -2.45 -7.43
C TRP A 226 -11.72 -1.86 -6.39
N LEU A 227 -12.04 -2.64 -5.37
CA LEU A 227 -13.03 -2.31 -4.35
C LEU A 227 -12.34 -1.97 -3.03
N TYR A 228 -12.93 -1.04 -2.28
CA TYR A 228 -12.51 -0.78 -0.91
C TYR A 228 -13.04 -1.86 0.03
N HIS A 229 -12.14 -2.47 0.81
CA HIS A 229 -12.52 -3.43 1.82
C HIS A 229 -13.35 -2.75 2.93
N PRO A 230 -14.50 -3.33 3.36
CA PRO A 230 -15.34 -2.76 4.40
C PRO A 230 -14.70 -2.55 5.79
N LYS A 231 -13.55 -3.19 6.06
CA LYS A 231 -12.98 -3.30 7.41
C LYS A 231 -11.45 -3.27 7.43
N LYS A 232 -10.78 -4.02 6.53
CA LYS A 232 -9.31 -4.05 6.45
C LYS A 232 -8.76 -2.69 6.06
N LYS A 233 -7.66 -2.29 6.68
CA LYS A 233 -7.00 -1.01 6.47
C LYS A 233 -5.54 -1.18 6.09
N ASN A 234 -5.03 -0.30 5.24
CA ASN A 234 -3.63 -0.20 4.85
C ASN A 234 -2.81 0.56 5.90
N GLY A 235 -1.50 0.71 5.67
CA GLY A 235 -0.59 1.40 6.58
C GLY A 235 -0.89 2.89 6.82
N SER A 236 -1.69 3.54 5.97
CA SER A 236 -2.16 4.92 6.18
C SER A 236 -3.49 5.00 6.94
N GLY A 237 -4.05 3.86 7.36
CA GLY A 237 -5.31 3.77 8.10
C GLY A 237 -6.56 3.90 7.22
N GLU A 238 -6.40 3.83 5.89
CA GLU A 238 -7.48 3.83 4.91
C GLU A 238 -7.86 2.41 4.48
N PRO A 239 -9.08 2.17 3.97
CA PRO A 239 -9.49 0.85 3.48
C PRO A 239 -8.53 0.28 2.42
N THR A 240 -8.21 -1.01 2.50
CA THR A 240 -7.40 -1.70 1.50
C THR A 240 -8.16 -1.86 0.18
N LEU A 241 -7.42 -1.92 -0.94
CA LEU A 241 -7.98 -2.10 -2.27
C LEU A 241 -7.86 -3.56 -2.69
N HIS A 242 -8.97 -4.18 -3.11
CA HIS A 242 -8.97 -5.58 -3.54
C HIS A 242 -9.48 -5.69 -4.97
N PHE A 243 -8.84 -6.55 -5.74
CA PHE A 243 -9.23 -6.82 -7.12
C PHE A 243 -10.53 -7.61 -7.15
N CYS A 244 -11.45 -7.20 -8.02
CA CYS A 244 -12.72 -7.86 -8.25
C CYS A 244 -12.92 -8.05 -9.75
N THR A 245 -13.13 -9.30 -10.16
CA THR A 245 -13.33 -9.65 -11.57
C THR A 245 -14.74 -9.30 -12.04
N HIS A 246 -14.87 -8.84 -13.29
CA HIS A 246 -16.19 -8.49 -13.84
C HIS A 246 -17.08 -9.70 -14.11
N GLY A 247 -16.49 -10.84 -14.49
CA GLY A 247 -17.25 -12.02 -14.90
C GLY A 247 -17.93 -12.73 -13.73
N ASP A 248 -17.11 -13.26 -12.82
CA ASP A 248 -17.58 -14.11 -11.73
C ASP A 248 -17.74 -13.34 -10.42
N MET A 249 -17.47 -12.03 -10.42
CA MET A 249 -17.55 -11.14 -9.25
C MET A 249 -16.69 -11.64 -8.07
N GLU A 250 -15.67 -12.46 -8.35
CA GLU A 250 -14.71 -12.96 -7.37
C GLU A 250 -13.82 -11.82 -6.89
N ILE A 251 -13.67 -11.71 -5.58
CA ILE A 251 -12.83 -10.70 -4.92
C ILE A 251 -11.58 -11.38 -4.37
N GLU A 252 -10.40 -10.90 -4.75
CA GLU A 252 -9.13 -11.42 -4.22
C GLU A 252 -8.98 -11.10 -2.73
N GLU A 253 -8.58 -12.10 -1.94
CA GLU A 253 -8.36 -11.94 -0.50
C GLU A 253 -7.19 -11.01 -0.16
N GLU A 254 -6.16 -11.00 -1.01
CA GLU A 254 -4.99 -10.16 -0.85
C GLU A 254 -5.28 -8.75 -1.37
N GLY A 255 -5.08 -7.76 -0.50
CA GLY A 255 -5.32 -6.35 -0.83
C GLY A 255 -4.04 -5.63 -1.18
N ALA A 256 -4.12 -4.67 -2.08
CA ALA A 256 -3.01 -3.79 -2.38
C ALA A 256 -2.68 -2.88 -1.17
N PRO A 257 -1.40 -2.74 -0.78
CA PRO A 257 -0.98 -2.00 0.41
C PRO A 257 -0.96 -0.48 0.24
N TYR A 258 -1.60 0.02 -0.82
CA TYR A 258 -1.57 1.43 -1.20
C TYR A 258 -2.91 2.10 -0.87
N ASN A 259 -2.90 3.42 -0.69
CA ASN A 259 -4.11 4.18 -0.86
C ASN A 259 -4.42 4.34 -2.36
N VAL A 260 -5.59 4.88 -2.67
CA VAL A 260 -6.09 4.94 -4.05
C VAL A 260 -5.24 5.82 -4.97
N GLY A 261 -4.67 6.91 -4.45
CA GLY A 261 -3.80 7.80 -5.23
C GLY A 261 -2.51 7.11 -5.64
N ALA A 262 -1.80 6.54 -4.66
CA ALA A 262 -0.56 5.81 -4.89
C ALA A 262 -0.80 4.58 -5.78
N PHE A 263 -1.90 3.85 -5.57
CA PHE A 263 -2.27 2.73 -6.41
C PHE A 263 -2.51 3.15 -7.86
N PHE A 264 -3.23 4.26 -8.07
CA PHE A 264 -3.46 4.80 -9.41
C PHE A 264 -2.14 5.20 -10.09
N LEU A 265 -1.19 5.82 -9.39
CA LEU A 265 0.14 6.11 -9.94
C LEU A 265 0.90 4.84 -10.34
N LYS A 266 0.86 3.80 -9.50
CA LYS A 266 1.43 2.49 -9.85
C LYS A 266 0.80 1.96 -11.13
N ARG A 267 -0.53 1.96 -11.24
CA ARG A 267 -1.25 1.49 -12.44
C ARG A 267 -0.92 2.34 -13.66
N LEU A 268 -0.79 3.67 -13.53
CA LEU A 268 -0.37 4.54 -14.63
C LEU A 268 1.03 4.18 -15.14
N VAL A 269 2.00 3.99 -14.24
CA VAL A 269 3.37 3.58 -14.60
C VAL A 269 3.34 2.26 -15.38
N GLU A 270 2.55 1.28 -14.92
CA GLU A 270 2.39 -0.03 -15.57
C GLU A 270 1.70 0.07 -16.94
N ARG A 271 0.61 0.84 -17.04
CA ARG A 271 -0.14 1.03 -18.30
C ARG A 271 0.68 1.76 -19.36
N LEU A 272 1.46 2.76 -18.94
CA LEU A 272 2.36 3.53 -19.81
C LEU A 272 3.70 2.83 -20.05
N GLN A 273 3.91 1.62 -19.49
CA GLN A 273 5.12 0.80 -19.67
C GLN A 273 6.41 1.55 -19.30
N LEU A 274 6.38 2.35 -18.23
CA LEU A 274 7.54 3.13 -17.78
C LEU A 274 8.35 2.35 -16.76
N ASP A 275 9.68 2.41 -16.86
CA ASP A 275 10.61 1.82 -15.90
C ASP A 275 10.84 2.79 -14.72
N ILE A 276 9.80 2.97 -13.89
CA ILE A 276 9.83 3.80 -12.68
C ILE A 276 9.69 2.87 -11.47
N PRO A 277 10.70 2.80 -10.57
CA PRO A 277 10.61 1.98 -9.37
C PRO A 277 9.43 2.39 -8.49
N ILE A 278 8.57 1.44 -8.16
CA ILE A 278 7.47 1.65 -7.23
C ILE A 278 7.96 1.35 -5.80
N PRO A 279 7.76 2.26 -4.82
CA PRO A 279 8.13 2.02 -3.44
C PRO A 279 7.49 0.73 -2.93
N VAL A 280 8.33 -0.14 -2.35
CA VAL A 280 7.84 -1.32 -1.63
C VAL A 280 7.21 -0.82 -0.35
N VAL A 281 5.88 -0.77 -0.32
CA VAL A 281 5.13 -0.57 0.92
C VAL A 281 5.05 -1.94 1.56
N GLU A 282 5.70 -2.12 2.71
CA GLU A 282 5.53 -3.31 3.54
C GLU A 282 4.03 -3.53 3.73
N THR A 283 3.50 -4.60 3.12
CA THR A 283 2.13 -5.02 3.36
C THR A 283 2.05 -5.28 4.86
N ALA A 284 1.19 -4.53 5.55
CA ALA A 284 0.75 -4.98 6.86
C ALA A 284 0.19 -6.39 6.63
N VAL A 285 0.93 -7.38 7.12
CA VAL A 285 0.58 -8.80 7.09
C VAL A 285 -0.93 -8.89 7.38
N PRO A 286 -1.71 -9.57 6.53
CA PRO A 286 -3.18 -9.57 6.61
C PRO A 286 -3.55 -9.85 8.05
N GLU A 287 -4.33 -8.94 8.64
CA GLU A 287 -4.84 -8.93 10.01
C GLU A 287 -4.78 -10.31 10.66
N GLN A 288 -3.58 -10.73 11.08
CA GLN A 288 -3.39 -11.93 11.84
C GLN A 288 -4.05 -11.54 13.15
N GLU A 289 -5.08 -12.29 13.57
CA GLU A 289 -5.55 -12.29 14.95
C GLU A 289 -4.35 -11.94 15.82
N LYS A 290 -4.37 -10.75 16.46
CA LYS A 290 -3.24 -10.21 17.25
C LYS A 290 -2.46 -11.38 17.81
N GLN A 291 -1.29 -11.65 17.24
CA GLN A 291 -0.66 -12.94 17.48
C GLN A 291 -0.48 -13.04 18.98
N GLU A 292 -1.19 -13.97 19.62
CA GLU A 292 -1.05 -14.22 21.05
C GLU A 292 0.30 -14.92 21.22
N TRP A 293 1.38 -14.18 20.99
CA TRP A 293 2.73 -14.69 20.81
C TRP A 293 3.18 -15.50 22.03
N TRP A 294 2.61 -15.17 23.19
CA TRP A 294 2.82 -15.90 24.44
C TRP A 294 2.31 -17.34 24.39
N LYS A 295 1.34 -17.69 23.54
CA LYS A 295 0.91 -19.08 23.33
C LYS A 295 2.02 -19.95 22.74
N TYR A 296 2.95 -19.35 22.00
CA TYR A 296 4.12 -20.02 21.44
C TYR A 296 5.32 -19.99 22.38
N LEU A 297 5.24 -19.26 23.51
CA LEU A 297 6.31 -19.19 24.49
C LEU A 297 6.38 -20.53 25.24
N VAL A 298 7.52 -21.19 25.15
CA VAL A 298 7.76 -22.48 25.83
C VAL A 298 8.77 -22.37 26.96
N TRP A 299 9.58 -21.30 26.98
CA TRP A 299 10.67 -21.14 27.94
C TRP A 299 11.00 -19.66 28.17
N LEU A 300 10.99 -19.24 29.44
CA LEU A 300 11.47 -17.92 29.88
C LEU A 300 12.39 -18.10 31.10
N LEU A 301 13.68 -17.80 30.94
CA LEU A 301 14.71 -18.11 31.92
C LEU A 301 15.50 -16.87 32.32
N ASN A 302 15.84 -16.77 33.61
CA ASN A 302 16.82 -15.82 34.12
C ASN A 302 18.02 -16.55 34.71
N GLU A 303 19.12 -16.61 33.95
CA GLU A 303 20.36 -17.28 34.35
C GLU A 303 21.20 -16.48 35.36
N LYS A 304 20.89 -15.20 35.58
CA LYS A 304 21.64 -14.31 36.48
C LYS A 304 21.14 -14.35 37.93
N HIS A 305 20.12 -15.16 38.26
CA HIS A 305 19.53 -15.22 39.61
C HIS A 305 20.28 -16.09 40.63
N SER A 306 20.19 -15.66 41.89
CA SER A 306 20.74 -16.30 43.10
C SER A 306 20.07 -17.65 43.43
N SER A 307 20.77 -18.50 44.21
CA SER A 307 20.43 -19.88 44.58
C SER A 307 19.13 -20.09 45.38
N THR A 308 18.33 -19.05 45.61
CA THR A 308 17.16 -19.06 46.51
C THR A 308 15.81 -18.83 45.81
N GLN A 309 15.79 -18.62 44.49
CA GLN A 309 14.56 -18.47 43.68
C GLN A 309 14.57 -19.43 42.48
N PRO A 310 13.39 -19.81 41.94
CA PRO A 310 13.32 -20.68 40.76
C PRO A 310 14.01 -20.01 39.56
N ARG A 311 14.95 -20.74 38.94
CA ARG A 311 15.68 -20.26 37.73
C ARG A 311 14.74 -19.93 36.57
N ASN A 312 13.64 -20.65 36.46
CA ASN A 312 12.66 -20.49 35.40
C ASN A 312 11.61 -19.46 35.82
N LEU A 313 11.52 -18.36 35.07
CA LEU A 313 10.43 -17.39 35.20
C LEU A 313 9.13 -17.94 34.60
N TYR A 314 9.26 -18.86 33.62
CA TYR A 314 8.17 -19.65 33.06
C TYR A 314 8.69 -20.92 32.36
N TYR A 315 7.90 -22.00 32.41
CA TYR A 315 8.02 -23.22 31.61
C TYR A 315 6.64 -23.64 31.11
N LEU A 316 6.58 -24.22 29.90
CA LEU A 316 5.34 -24.68 29.29
C LEU A 316 4.48 -25.54 30.25
N PRO A 317 3.23 -25.15 30.55
CA PRO A 317 2.32 -25.95 31.36
C PRO A 317 1.90 -27.23 30.62
N SER A 318 1.39 -28.22 31.36
CA SER A 318 1.06 -29.55 30.84
C SER A 318 -0.01 -29.57 29.75
N ASP A 319 -0.84 -28.53 29.67
CA ASP A 319 -1.87 -28.29 28.64
C ASP A 319 -1.36 -27.47 27.44
N GLY A 320 -0.12 -26.95 27.51
CA GLY A 320 0.59 -26.37 26.37
C GLY A 320 0.18 -24.97 25.95
N ILE A 321 -0.72 -24.28 26.67
CA ILE A 321 -1.22 -22.95 26.28
C ILE A 321 -1.15 -22.00 27.47
N LEU A 322 -0.39 -20.91 27.32
CA LEU A 322 -0.43 -19.79 28.27
C LEU A 322 -1.76 -19.05 28.20
N ALA A 323 -2.48 -19.00 29.32
CA ALA A 323 -3.76 -18.28 29.43
C ALA A 323 -3.61 -16.75 29.35
N ALA A 324 -2.42 -16.22 29.64
CA ALA A 324 -2.09 -14.79 29.59
C ALA A 324 -0.59 -14.61 29.32
N PRO A 325 -0.16 -13.46 28.77
CA PRO A 325 1.26 -13.17 28.58
C PRO A 325 1.99 -13.02 29.94
N PRO A 326 3.31 -13.30 30.00
CA PRO A 326 4.13 -12.98 31.16
C PRO A 326 4.08 -11.49 31.49
N SER A 327 4.25 -11.14 32.77
CA SER A 327 4.30 -9.75 33.21
C SER A 327 5.53 -9.03 32.67
N ASP A 328 5.44 -7.70 32.51
CA ASP A 328 6.58 -6.87 32.08
C ASP A 328 7.81 -7.04 32.99
N GLU A 329 7.61 -7.29 34.28
CA GLU A 329 8.69 -7.60 35.22
C GLU A 329 9.40 -8.91 34.86
N GLN A 330 8.66 -9.99 34.60
CA GLN A 330 9.24 -11.27 34.15
C GLN A 330 9.97 -11.13 32.80
N LEU A 331 9.40 -10.37 31.86
CA LEU A 331 10.03 -10.13 30.56
C LEU A 331 11.34 -9.36 30.72
N SER A 332 11.37 -8.33 31.55
CA SER A 332 12.55 -7.49 31.78
C SER A 332 13.73 -8.22 32.43
N GLN A 333 13.46 -9.36 33.07
CA GLN A 333 14.46 -10.18 33.76
C GLN A 333 14.92 -11.38 32.91
N ALA A 334 14.26 -11.67 31.79
CA ALA A 334 14.57 -12.82 30.97
C ALA A 334 15.92 -12.67 30.26
N THR A 335 16.79 -13.66 30.41
CA THR A 335 18.08 -13.74 29.71
C THR A 335 18.02 -14.71 28.53
N GLU A 336 17.12 -15.70 28.57
CA GLU A 336 16.83 -16.60 27.46
C GLU A 336 15.32 -16.75 27.25
N VAL A 337 14.90 -16.66 25.99
CA VAL A 337 13.52 -16.84 25.54
C VAL A 337 13.50 -17.91 24.46
N ARG A 338 12.55 -18.86 24.55
CA ARG A 338 12.31 -19.82 23.47
C ARG A 338 10.85 -19.85 23.07
N PHE A 339 10.64 -19.81 21.76
CA PHE A 339 9.35 -19.99 21.10
C PHE A 339 9.31 -21.32 20.35
N ASP A 340 8.12 -21.87 20.17
CA ASP A 340 7.88 -23.10 19.39
C ASP A 340 6.69 -22.91 18.47
N GLY A 341 6.92 -22.91 17.15
CA GLY A 341 5.88 -22.71 16.13
C GLY A 341 5.48 -21.25 15.87
N LEU A 342 6.31 -20.29 16.29
CA LEU A 342 6.10 -18.86 16.05
C LEU A 342 6.43 -18.49 14.59
N THR A 343 5.56 -17.74 13.92
CA THR A 343 5.70 -17.41 12.49
C THR A 343 6.23 -16.01 12.21
N SER A 344 6.11 -15.09 13.18
CA SER A 344 6.59 -13.70 13.09
C SER A 344 7.03 -13.19 14.47
N LEU A 345 8.01 -12.28 14.49
CA LEU A 345 8.44 -11.58 15.70
C LEU A 345 7.76 -10.21 15.87
N ALA A 346 6.93 -9.77 14.91
CA ALA A 346 6.44 -8.39 14.83
C ALA A 346 5.59 -7.97 16.04
N GLU A 347 4.79 -8.91 16.57
CA GLU A 347 3.93 -8.71 17.74
C GLU A 347 4.64 -9.08 19.06
N VAL A 348 5.82 -9.71 18.99
CA VAL A 348 6.59 -10.04 20.20
C VAL A 348 7.12 -8.75 20.81
N THR A 349 6.87 -8.57 22.11
CA THR A 349 7.31 -7.39 22.86
C THR A 349 8.79 -7.46 23.26
N LEU A 350 9.68 -7.80 22.31
CA LEU A 350 11.12 -7.94 22.52
C LEU A 350 11.75 -6.71 23.18
N GLY A 351 11.25 -5.51 22.89
CA GLY A 351 11.70 -4.26 23.50
C GLY A 351 11.51 -4.19 25.03
N LYS A 352 10.64 -5.03 25.61
CA LYS A 352 10.47 -5.15 27.06
C LYS A 352 11.46 -6.12 27.70
N MET A 353 12.17 -6.93 26.91
CA MET A 353 13.11 -7.95 27.38
C MET A 353 14.54 -7.41 27.40
N SER A 354 14.78 -6.36 28.19
CA SER A 354 16.02 -5.59 28.18
C SER A 354 17.28 -6.38 28.58
N THR A 355 17.13 -7.52 29.28
CA THR A 355 18.23 -8.41 29.64
C THR A 355 18.42 -9.61 28.70
N LEU A 356 17.60 -9.70 27.65
CA LEU A 356 17.59 -10.85 26.73
C LEU A 356 18.92 -10.99 26.01
N ASP A 357 19.58 -12.11 26.23
CA ASP A 357 20.85 -12.41 25.57
C ASP A 357 20.67 -13.43 24.45
N LYS A 358 19.78 -14.41 24.66
CA LYS A 358 19.53 -15.52 23.74
C LYS A 358 18.05 -15.67 23.38
N LEU A 359 17.78 -15.65 22.07
CA LEU A 359 16.48 -15.94 21.49
C LEU A 359 16.54 -17.22 20.66
N THR A 360 15.57 -18.11 20.83
CA THR A 360 15.45 -19.35 20.04
C THR A 360 14.03 -19.53 19.53
N VAL A 361 13.88 -19.81 18.24
CA VAL A 361 12.60 -20.18 17.62
C VAL A 361 12.69 -21.60 17.08
N LEU A 362 11.90 -22.49 17.66
CA LEU A 362 11.82 -23.90 17.28
C LEU A 362 10.76 -24.09 16.17
N PRO A 363 10.93 -25.09 15.28
CA PRO A 363 10.10 -25.28 14.09
C PRO A 363 8.69 -25.81 14.37
N GLY A 364 8.26 -25.90 15.63
CA GLY A 364 7.02 -26.56 16.02
C GLY A 364 7.20 -28.05 16.29
N LYS A 365 6.38 -28.61 17.18
CA LYS A 365 6.36 -30.07 17.47
C LYS A 365 5.78 -30.90 16.32
N GLU A 366 4.91 -30.31 15.51
CA GLU A 366 4.22 -31.00 14.43
C GLU A 366 4.97 -30.88 13.11
N LYS A 367 4.93 -31.94 12.28
CA LYS A 367 5.58 -31.97 10.96
C LYS A 367 5.10 -30.88 10.00
N LYS A 368 3.94 -30.29 10.25
CA LYS A 368 3.32 -29.21 9.45
C LYS A 368 3.11 -27.92 10.26
N ALA A 369 3.75 -27.81 11.42
CA ALA A 369 3.67 -26.58 12.19
C ALA A 369 4.18 -25.41 11.34
N PRO A 370 3.51 -24.26 11.39
CA PRO A 370 3.96 -23.10 10.66
C PRO A 370 5.29 -22.62 11.24
N LYS A 371 6.16 -22.13 10.36
CA LYS A 371 7.54 -21.76 10.69
C LYS A 371 7.74 -20.26 10.62
N LEU A 372 8.79 -19.78 11.27
CA LEU A 372 9.24 -18.40 11.17
C LEU A 372 9.64 -18.10 9.73
N SER A 373 9.04 -17.07 9.13
CA SER A 373 9.37 -16.63 7.76
C SER A 373 9.91 -15.21 7.71
N SER A 374 9.54 -14.37 8.69
CA SER A 374 10.02 -12.98 8.83
C SER A 374 10.72 -12.75 10.18
N LEU A 375 11.69 -11.85 10.16
CA LEU A 375 12.40 -11.36 11.36
C LEU A 375 11.88 -10.00 11.85
N ASP A 376 10.81 -9.45 11.28
CA ASP A 376 10.25 -8.16 11.67
C ASP A 376 10.02 -8.08 13.18
N GLY A 377 10.45 -6.98 13.82
CA GLY A 377 10.41 -6.82 15.27
C GLY A 377 11.72 -7.18 15.97
N ILE A 378 12.63 -7.92 15.33
CA ILE A 378 13.94 -8.26 15.91
C ILE A 378 14.79 -7.01 16.20
N GLU A 379 14.61 -5.94 15.42
CA GLU A 379 15.30 -4.65 15.59
C GLU A 379 14.99 -3.96 16.92
N ARG A 380 13.94 -4.42 17.63
CA ARG A 380 13.56 -3.96 18.97
C ARG A 380 14.41 -4.58 20.08
N ALA A 381 15.27 -5.56 19.75
CA ALA A 381 16.25 -6.15 20.66
C ALA A 381 17.70 -6.00 20.11
N PRO A 382 18.21 -4.78 19.90
CA PRO A 382 19.55 -4.54 19.33
C PRO A 382 20.70 -5.02 20.24
N TRP A 383 20.41 -5.38 21.49
CA TRP A 383 21.35 -5.94 22.46
C TRP A 383 21.51 -7.46 22.36
N LEU A 384 20.70 -8.15 21.53
CA LEU A 384 20.71 -9.61 21.41
C LEU A 384 22.09 -10.12 20.98
N ALA A 385 22.63 -11.09 21.73
CA ALA A 385 23.94 -11.67 21.47
C ALA A 385 23.85 -13.03 20.75
N ARG A 386 22.75 -13.77 20.94
CA ARG A 386 22.59 -15.12 20.42
C ARG A 386 21.20 -15.31 19.82
N LEU A 387 21.16 -15.74 18.55
CA LEU A 387 19.94 -16.02 17.82
C LEU A 387 19.99 -17.42 17.23
N ASP A 388 18.96 -18.22 17.52
CA ASP A 388 18.72 -19.49 16.87
C ASP A 388 17.37 -19.47 16.15
N MET A 389 17.43 -19.54 14.83
CA MET A 389 16.32 -19.58 13.89
C MET A 389 16.53 -20.73 12.90
N SER A 390 17.14 -21.83 13.34
CA SER A 390 17.38 -23.00 12.51
C SER A 390 16.08 -23.73 12.17
N MET A 391 16.06 -24.38 10.99
CA MET A 391 14.93 -25.19 10.51
C MET A 391 13.63 -24.42 10.26
N GLN A 392 13.72 -23.12 10.02
CA GLN A 392 12.60 -22.23 9.71
C GLN A 392 12.45 -22.02 8.18
N ASP A 393 11.60 -21.08 7.76
CA ASP A 393 11.39 -20.71 6.35
C ASP A 393 11.93 -19.29 6.05
N VAL A 394 12.95 -18.85 6.78
CA VAL A 394 13.52 -17.51 6.62
C VAL A 394 14.40 -17.45 5.37
N SER A 395 14.24 -16.37 4.59
CA SER A 395 15.08 -16.10 3.42
C SER A 395 15.66 -14.69 3.41
N ASN A 396 14.91 -13.71 3.93
CA ASN A 396 15.37 -12.35 4.15
C ASN A 396 15.96 -12.20 5.56
N ILE A 397 17.20 -11.72 5.65
CA ILE A 397 17.91 -11.46 6.90
C ILE A 397 18.39 -10.01 7.05
N ASP A 398 17.83 -9.08 6.27
CA ASP A 398 18.22 -7.66 6.24
C ASP A 398 18.21 -7.01 7.61
N LEU A 399 17.22 -7.36 8.44
CA LEU A 399 17.07 -6.85 9.80
C LEU A 399 18.17 -7.30 10.76
N LEU A 400 18.94 -8.35 10.43
CA LEU A 400 20.11 -8.71 11.24
C LEU A 400 21.17 -7.60 11.24
N SER A 401 21.17 -6.72 10.23
CA SER A 401 22.02 -5.52 10.23
C SER A 401 21.77 -4.57 11.42
N LYS A 402 20.63 -4.73 12.11
CA LYS A 402 20.25 -3.96 13.31
C LYS A 402 20.72 -4.59 14.62
N LEU A 403 21.45 -5.72 14.57
CA LEU A 403 21.95 -6.44 15.75
C LEU A 403 23.48 -6.36 15.85
N PRO A 404 24.05 -5.18 16.18
CA PRO A 404 25.51 -4.99 16.20
C PRO A 404 26.22 -5.84 17.26
N ASN A 405 25.50 -6.34 18.25
CA ASN A 405 26.03 -7.16 19.35
C ASN A 405 25.91 -8.67 19.12
N LEU A 406 25.38 -9.11 17.96
CA LEU A 406 25.18 -10.52 17.67
C LEU A 406 26.54 -11.24 17.59
N LYS A 407 26.69 -12.30 18.38
CA LYS A 407 27.89 -13.15 18.48
C LYS A 407 27.67 -14.55 17.92
N VAL A 408 26.48 -15.09 18.10
CA VAL A 408 26.15 -16.45 17.67
C VAL A 408 24.88 -16.42 16.84
N LEU A 409 24.96 -16.95 15.62
CA LEU A 409 23.82 -17.13 14.73
C LEU A 409 23.72 -18.59 14.30
N HIS A 410 22.63 -19.23 14.69
CA HIS A 410 22.22 -20.51 14.11
C HIS A 410 21.07 -20.26 13.14
N GLY A 411 21.35 -20.41 11.84
CA GLY A 411 20.42 -20.20 10.73
C GLY A 411 20.41 -21.35 9.73
N SER A 412 20.88 -22.54 10.11
CA SER A 412 20.90 -23.71 9.24
C SER A 412 19.48 -24.17 8.86
N TYR A 413 19.34 -24.85 7.73
CA TYR A 413 18.05 -25.36 7.21
C TYR A 413 17.01 -24.26 6.96
N ASN A 414 17.39 -23.23 6.19
CA ASN A 414 16.54 -22.11 5.79
C ASN A 414 16.63 -21.89 4.26
N SER A 415 16.16 -20.74 3.75
CA SER A 415 16.26 -20.33 2.34
C SER A 415 17.13 -19.09 2.13
N ILE A 416 18.12 -18.84 3.01
CA ILE A 416 19.00 -17.68 2.96
C ILE A 416 19.88 -17.72 1.70
N LYS A 417 19.99 -16.58 1.02
CA LYS A 417 20.83 -16.41 -0.19
C LYS A 417 21.89 -15.34 -0.02
N ASP A 418 21.48 -14.19 0.49
CA ASP A 418 22.32 -13.01 0.66
C ASP A 418 22.84 -12.91 2.09
N LEU A 419 24.16 -12.73 2.23
CA LEU A 419 24.84 -12.56 3.51
C LEU A 419 25.28 -11.11 3.75
N SER A 420 25.01 -10.19 2.83
CA SER A 420 25.36 -8.76 2.93
C SER A 420 24.93 -8.10 4.25
N PRO A 421 23.73 -8.39 4.81
CA PRO A 421 23.30 -7.83 6.09
C PRO A 421 24.22 -8.17 7.27
N LEU A 422 24.90 -9.33 7.23
CA LEU A 422 25.77 -9.78 8.32
C LEU A 422 27.05 -8.93 8.44
N SER A 423 27.41 -8.14 7.42
CA SER A 423 28.57 -7.24 7.44
C SER A 423 28.54 -6.20 8.59
N GLN A 424 27.35 -5.91 9.12
CA GLN A 424 27.18 -5.00 10.27
C GLN A 424 27.35 -5.71 11.62
N CYS A 425 27.25 -7.04 11.66
CA CYS A 425 27.36 -7.85 12.88
C CYS A 425 28.83 -8.19 13.19
N ARG A 426 29.64 -7.15 13.43
CA ARG A 426 31.11 -7.26 13.54
C ARG A 426 31.62 -8.13 14.69
N ASN A 427 30.76 -8.44 15.66
CA ASN A 427 31.07 -9.26 16.83
C ASN A 427 30.72 -10.74 16.63
N LEU A 428 30.33 -11.16 15.42
CA LEU A 428 29.99 -12.54 15.15
C LEU A 428 31.20 -13.47 15.31
N GLU A 429 31.04 -14.49 16.15
CA GLU A 429 32.04 -15.49 16.51
C GLU A 429 31.67 -16.87 15.94
N ILE A 430 30.38 -17.23 15.97
CA ILE A 430 29.89 -18.55 15.57
C ILE A 430 28.72 -18.41 14.59
N LEU A 431 28.87 -18.97 13.40
CA LEU A 431 27.84 -19.02 12.35
C LEU A 431 27.58 -20.45 11.91
N TYR A 432 26.33 -20.89 12.04
CA TYR A 432 25.85 -22.12 11.41
C TYR A 432 24.79 -21.76 10.36
N LEU A 433 25.12 -22.02 9.09
CA LEU A 433 24.32 -21.67 7.91
C LEU A 433 24.22 -22.87 6.94
N ASP A 434 24.39 -24.09 7.45
CA ASP A 434 24.28 -25.31 6.64
C ASP A 434 22.91 -25.42 5.97
N LYS A 435 22.83 -26.01 4.77
CA LYS A 435 21.57 -26.23 4.04
C LYS A 435 20.75 -24.96 3.85
N ASN A 436 21.35 -24.00 3.16
CA ASN A 436 20.72 -22.78 2.67
C ASN A 436 20.89 -22.69 1.14
N LYS A 437 20.71 -21.49 0.58
CA LYS A 437 20.87 -21.21 -0.87
C LYS A 437 22.01 -20.22 -1.12
N ILE A 438 23.01 -20.18 -0.24
CA ILE A 438 24.14 -19.24 -0.28
C ILE A 438 25.10 -19.64 -1.40
N SER A 439 25.46 -18.69 -2.27
CA SER A 439 26.46 -18.92 -3.32
C SER A 439 27.73 -18.07 -3.17
N ASP A 440 27.63 -16.96 -2.44
CA ASP A 440 28.71 -16.00 -2.22
C ASP A 440 28.93 -15.79 -0.71
N VAL A 441 30.19 -15.91 -0.29
CA VAL A 441 30.62 -15.73 1.10
C VAL A 441 31.50 -14.49 1.27
N SER A 442 31.71 -13.71 0.21
CA SER A 442 32.47 -12.46 0.23
C SER A 442 32.00 -11.46 1.30
N PRO A 443 30.68 -11.32 1.59
CA PRO A 443 30.22 -10.45 2.67
C PRO A 443 30.81 -10.76 4.05
N LEU A 444 31.22 -12.02 4.30
CA LEU A 444 31.78 -12.44 5.58
C LEU A 444 33.24 -12.03 5.76
N SER A 445 33.96 -11.68 4.69
CA SER A 445 35.41 -11.45 4.68
C SER A 445 35.92 -10.39 5.68
N SER A 446 35.03 -9.48 6.12
CA SER A 446 35.34 -8.40 7.08
C SER A 446 35.02 -8.75 8.54
N LEU A 447 34.40 -9.90 8.82
CA LEU A 447 33.94 -10.32 10.15
C LEU A 447 35.07 -11.05 10.91
N LEU A 448 36.07 -10.29 11.35
CA LEU A 448 37.34 -10.81 11.86
C LEU A 448 37.24 -11.64 13.15
N GLU A 449 36.10 -11.61 13.83
CA GLU A 449 35.84 -12.32 15.08
C GLU A 449 35.35 -13.77 14.88
N ILE A 450 35.01 -14.17 13.65
CA ILE A 450 34.48 -15.51 13.37
C ILE A 450 35.54 -16.58 13.71
N GLU A 451 35.18 -17.48 14.61
CA GLU A 451 35.97 -18.65 15.01
C GLU A 451 35.43 -19.94 14.37
N THR A 452 34.12 -20.05 14.20
CA THR A 452 33.46 -21.24 13.66
C THR A 452 32.44 -20.84 12.59
N LEU A 453 32.60 -21.41 11.40
CA LEU A 453 31.69 -21.17 10.27
C LEU A 453 31.29 -22.49 9.61
N TRP A 454 30.00 -22.81 9.63
CA TRP A 454 29.45 -23.97 8.94
C TRP A 454 28.54 -23.53 7.80
N ILE A 455 28.90 -23.89 6.58
CA ILE A 455 28.25 -23.50 5.33
C ILE A 455 28.08 -24.72 4.40
N SER A 456 28.07 -25.94 4.96
CA SER A 456 27.87 -27.16 4.18
C SER A 456 26.50 -27.17 3.50
N ASP A 457 26.36 -27.97 2.45
CA ASP A 457 25.12 -28.09 1.67
C ASP A 457 24.56 -26.77 1.11
N ASN A 458 25.44 -25.85 0.72
CA ASN A 458 25.13 -24.62 0.00
C ASN A 458 25.76 -24.64 -1.41
N PRO A 459 25.21 -23.91 -2.40
CA PRO A 459 25.77 -23.81 -3.75
C PRO A 459 27.02 -22.90 -3.87
N ILE A 460 27.92 -22.94 -2.88
CA ILE A 460 29.15 -22.13 -2.83
C ILE A 460 30.22 -22.76 -3.72
N LYS A 461 30.84 -21.93 -4.55
CA LYS A 461 31.90 -22.35 -5.48
C LYS A 461 33.28 -21.82 -5.10
N ASP A 462 33.33 -20.76 -4.30
CA ASP A 462 34.56 -20.08 -3.90
C ASP A 462 34.53 -19.73 -2.41
N ILE A 463 35.53 -20.20 -1.65
CA ILE A 463 35.74 -19.87 -0.23
C ILE A 463 36.97 -18.99 0.01
N LEU A 464 37.70 -18.59 -1.04
CA LEU A 464 38.88 -17.73 -0.90
C LEU A 464 38.61 -16.37 -0.22
N PRO A 465 37.40 -15.76 -0.32
CA PRO A 465 37.09 -14.56 0.46
C PRO A 465 37.21 -14.76 1.97
N LEU A 466 37.12 -16.00 2.48
CA LEU A 466 37.24 -16.31 3.90
C LEU A 466 38.69 -16.35 4.41
N THR A 467 39.69 -16.21 3.53
CA THR A 467 41.11 -16.27 3.91
C THR A 467 41.51 -15.15 4.88
N GLY A 468 40.83 -14.00 4.84
CA GLY A 468 41.02 -12.88 5.75
C GLY A 468 40.56 -13.10 7.20
N LEU A 469 39.80 -14.16 7.48
CA LEU A 469 39.21 -14.45 8.80
C LEU A 469 40.26 -15.02 9.78
N LYS A 470 41.09 -14.15 10.35
CA LYS A 470 42.26 -14.53 11.16
C LYS A 470 41.97 -15.39 12.39
N LYS A 471 40.76 -15.30 12.95
CA LYS A 471 40.34 -16.10 14.12
C LYS A 471 39.64 -17.41 13.77
N LEU A 472 39.37 -17.67 12.50
CA LEU A 472 38.68 -18.88 12.05
C LEU A 472 39.50 -20.12 12.42
N LYS A 473 38.88 -21.03 13.17
CA LYS A 473 39.47 -22.30 13.63
C LYS A 473 38.80 -23.49 12.96
N GLU A 474 37.48 -23.44 12.80
CA GLU A 474 36.68 -24.53 12.23
C GLU A 474 35.82 -24.05 11.07
N LEU A 475 35.94 -24.72 9.93
CA LEU A 475 35.20 -24.41 8.71
C LEU A 475 34.57 -25.69 8.14
N LYS A 476 33.24 -25.73 8.06
CA LYS A 476 32.52 -26.82 7.40
C LYS A 476 32.02 -26.35 6.04
N ILE A 477 32.45 -27.00 4.96
CA ILE A 477 32.24 -26.54 3.58
C ILE A 477 31.34 -27.49 2.77
N PRO A 478 30.75 -27.04 1.64
CA PRO A 478 29.99 -27.94 0.78
C PRO A 478 30.84 -29.07 0.19
N VAL A 479 30.27 -30.28 0.15
CA VAL A 479 30.88 -31.46 -0.51
C VAL A 479 31.22 -31.22 -1.99
N LYS A 480 30.49 -30.31 -2.66
CA LYS A 480 30.63 -30.00 -4.09
C LYS A 480 31.68 -28.92 -4.41
N LEU A 481 32.41 -28.40 -3.43
CA LEU A 481 33.46 -27.41 -3.65
C LEU A 481 34.57 -27.98 -4.56
N SER A 482 35.11 -27.18 -5.47
CA SER A 482 36.16 -27.66 -6.37
C SER A 482 37.45 -27.98 -5.59
N LYS A 483 38.17 -29.03 -6.02
CA LYS A 483 39.44 -29.42 -5.40
C LYS A 483 40.48 -28.29 -5.46
N GLU A 484 40.52 -27.55 -6.57
CA GLU A 484 41.43 -26.43 -6.76
C GLU A 484 41.20 -25.32 -5.73
N ASN A 485 39.94 -24.91 -5.53
CA ASN A 485 39.58 -23.87 -4.57
C ASN A 485 39.91 -24.30 -3.13
N LEU A 486 39.62 -25.56 -2.79
CA LEU A 486 39.96 -26.13 -1.49
C LEU A 486 41.47 -26.16 -1.22
N GLU A 487 42.27 -26.63 -2.17
CA GLU A 487 43.72 -26.72 -2.01
C GLU A 487 44.36 -25.32 -1.94
N GLN A 488 43.87 -24.36 -2.71
CA GLN A 488 44.30 -22.96 -2.59
C GLN A 488 43.96 -22.38 -1.22
N PHE A 489 42.76 -22.63 -0.70
CA PHE A 489 42.38 -22.19 0.64
C PHE A 489 43.28 -22.82 1.72
N LYS A 490 43.51 -24.15 1.68
CA LYS A 490 44.40 -24.85 2.63
C LYS A 490 45.84 -24.32 2.60
N LYS A 491 46.34 -23.94 1.42
CA LYS A 491 47.68 -23.34 1.27
C LYS A 491 47.76 -21.98 1.99
N LEU A 492 46.70 -21.18 1.92
CA LEU A 492 46.63 -19.86 2.54
C LEU A 492 46.28 -19.93 4.04
N ARG A 493 45.51 -20.93 4.45
CA ARG A 493 44.96 -21.12 5.80
C ARG A 493 45.15 -22.56 6.31
N PRO A 494 46.40 -23.02 6.48
CA PRO A 494 46.68 -24.37 6.97
C PRO A 494 46.30 -24.56 8.46
N ASP A 495 46.03 -23.46 9.16
CA ASP A 495 45.59 -23.40 10.56
C ASP A 495 44.12 -23.78 10.78
N VAL A 496 43.30 -23.75 9.72
CA VAL A 496 41.85 -23.99 9.81
C VAL A 496 41.53 -25.47 9.67
N LYS A 497 40.77 -26.01 10.63
CA LYS A 497 40.22 -27.36 10.56
C LYS A 497 39.03 -27.39 9.61
N ILE A 498 39.17 -28.11 8.49
CA ILE A 498 38.14 -28.22 7.46
C ILE A 498 37.39 -29.55 7.57
N SER A 499 36.07 -29.49 7.49
CA SER A 499 35.15 -30.64 7.37
C SER A 499 34.10 -30.42 6.28
N PHE A 500 33.33 -31.46 5.95
CA PHE A 500 32.34 -31.46 4.86
C PHE A 500 30.92 -31.65 5.40
#